data_AF-A0A1C4VXF9-F1
#
_entry.id   AF-A0A1C4VXF9-F1
#
_cell.length_a   1.000
_cell.length_b   1.000
_cell.length_c   1.000
_cell.angle_alpha   90.00
_cell.angle_beta   90.00
_cell.angle_gamma   90.00
#
_symmetry.space_group_name_H-M   'P 1'
#
loop_
_entity.id
_entity.type
_entity.pdbx_description
1 polymer ?
#
loop_
_entity_poly.entity_id
_entity_poly.type
_entity_poly.pdbx_seq_one_letter_code
_entity_poly.pdbx_strand_id
1 'polypeptide(L)'
;MTDDRTPVDGPAPLDDPDDERAFARTARRPRSIDPPELGFTPRRPVPWLAPLLLISTGLRTLLAMLFGAYLDKRELQNSLEARIERQVGPDGGLWLDYVADLGDGFDATYSVAYLLAQPELTVDGHRLPRAQTLVMGGDQVYPSASYEAYEDRCKGPYQAALPVTPPERPTLFAVPGNHDWYDGLTAFLRLFVRSRDRHFGGWGTGQSRSYFAVELPAEWWLLGLDDQSGSYLDDPQLTYFDTVAKRLGPGSRVILAVPAPTWVKAVDHPTAYDSIDYFIRTIVAPTGARVRLLVSGDLHHYARYAGPDRQLVTCGSGGAYLYPTHHLPERIEVPPRDTLSRRASRSLPYDLAATFPDRARSRRYGWGVFARLPRRNPGFGTLLGTVHTLLMLAMAGVAAGRAGGTEQRLLSVPLVAMLLVTMIGAVFFAKPPSAGGKRHVRHWILGVTHGLAQVALAAAGTWAWLSVPLHDWPWPLPVAAAAVVYGPLIGLLATELVAAYLLVAAAFGVNVNELFAGQGIDDAKAFLRMRIDPDGTLTVYPVAVDRVARDWRPNPDGSPTASWLTPKEPLTPRLAEPPIVLEP
;
A
#
# COMPACT_ATOMS: atom_id res chain seq x y z
N MET A 1 -52.23 -47.94 -7.94
CA MET A 1 -50.88 -47.76 -8.48
C MET A 1 -50.43 -46.36 -8.13
N THR A 2 -49.61 -46.28 -7.09
CA THR A 2 -48.90 -45.08 -6.64
C THR A 2 -47.85 -44.71 -7.68
N ASP A 3 -47.76 -43.44 -8.06
CA ASP A 3 -46.51 -42.91 -8.60
C ASP A 3 -46.11 -41.71 -7.75
N ASP A 4 -45.01 -41.92 -7.04
CA ASP A 4 -44.43 -41.09 -6.01
C ASP A 4 -43.13 -40.56 -6.62
N ARG A 5 -43.09 -39.25 -6.92
CA ARG A 5 -41.86 -38.56 -7.30
C ARG A 5 -41.78 -37.22 -6.60
N THR A 6 -41.24 -37.25 -5.40
CA THR A 6 -40.58 -36.12 -4.75
C THR A 6 -39.53 -35.50 -5.68
N PRO A 7 -39.49 -34.17 -5.86
CA PRO A 7 -38.34 -33.50 -6.45
C PRO A 7 -37.18 -33.56 -5.46
N VAL A 8 -36.04 -34.07 -5.91
CA VAL A 8 -34.77 -33.96 -5.19
C VAL A 8 -34.26 -32.53 -5.40
N ASP A 9 -34.08 -31.78 -4.30
CA ASP A 9 -33.37 -30.50 -4.28
C ASP A 9 -31.92 -30.69 -4.73
N GLY A 10 -31.67 -30.52 -6.02
CA GLY A 10 -30.35 -30.26 -6.57
C GLY A 10 -30.12 -28.74 -6.71
N PRO A 11 -28.87 -28.25 -6.63
CA PRO A 11 -28.60 -26.85 -6.92
C PRO A 11 -29.07 -26.50 -8.34
N ALA A 12 -29.64 -25.30 -8.50
CA ALA A 12 -30.10 -24.81 -9.79
C ALA A 12 -28.95 -24.86 -10.84
N PRO A 13 -29.24 -25.19 -12.11
CA PRO A 13 -28.21 -25.22 -13.14
C PRO A 13 -27.52 -23.85 -13.26
N LEU A 14 -26.19 -23.87 -13.41
CA LEU A 14 -25.42 -22.68 -13.77
C LEU A 14 -25.69 -22.40 -15.25
N ASP A 15 -26.36 -21.29 -15.56
CA ASP A 15 -26.83 -20.97 -16.93
C ASP A 15 -25.71 -20.48 -17.90
N ASP A 16 -24.43 -20.52 -17.49
CA ASP A 16 -23.29 -20.06 -18.29
C ASP A 16 -22.21 -21.17 -18.48
N PRO A 17 -21.90 -21.59 -19.73
CA PRO A 17 -20.83 -22.55 -20.01
C PRO A 17 -19.43 -22.12 -19.55
N ASP A 18 -19.18 -20.81 -19.39
CA ASP A 18 -17.92 -20.30 -18.83
C ASP A 18 -17.88 -20.44 -17.29
N ASP A 19 -19.03 -20.36 -16.61
CA ASP A 19 -19.17 -20.69 -15.18
C ASP A 19 -18.90 -22.19 -14.94
N GLU A 20 -19.36 -23.08 -15.82
CA GLU A 20 -19.03 -24.52 -15.75
C GLU A 20 -17.52 -24.79 -15.88
N ARG A 21 -16.81 -24.06 -16.74
CA ARG A 21 -15.35 -24.22 -16.92
C ARG A 21 -14.56 -23.64 -15.76
N ALA A 22 -15.00 -22.52 -15.18
CA ALA A 22 -14.43 -21.95 -13.96
C ALA A 22 -14.69 -22.88 -12.76
N PHE A 23 -15.89 -23.47 -12.67
CA PHE A 23 -16.25 -24.48 -11.68
C PHE A 23 -15.40 -25.77 -11.81
N ALA A 24 -15.15 -26.23 -13.03
CA ALA A 24 -14.30 -27.41 -13.28
C ALA A 24 -12.82 -27.19 -12.92
N ARG A 25 -12.28 -25.97 -13.07
CA ARG A 25 -10.90 -25.62 -12.64
C ARG A 25 -10.78 -25.44 -11.13
N THR A 26 -11.84 -25.01 -10.45
CA THR A 26 -11.89 -24.86 -8.98
C THR A 26 -12.18 -26.16 -8.24
N ALA A 27 -12.56 -27.23 -8.95
CA ALA A 27 -12.87 -28.54 -8.37
C ALA A 27 -11.68 -29.25 -7.69
N ARG A 28 -10.43 -28.91 -8.05
CA ARG A 28 -9.24 -29.54 -7.44
C ARG A 28 -8.60 -28.60 -6.43
N ARG A 29 -8.99 -28.74 -5.16
CA ARG A 29 -8.39 -28.00 -4.04
C ARG A 29 -6.90 -28.38 -3.88
N PRO A 30 -6.02 -27.41 -3.58
CA PRO A 30 -4.59 -27.67 -3.41
C PRO A 30 -4.31 -28.52 -2.17
N ARG A 31 -3.32 -29.40 -2.28
CA ARG A 31 -2.80 -30.26 -1.22
C ARG A 31 -1.45 -29.76 -0.68
N SER A 32 -0.75 -28.92 -1.44
CA SER A 32 0.46 -28.21 -1.06
C SER A 32 0.34 -26.71 -1.32
N ILE A 33 1.36 -25.95 -0.90
CA ILE A 33 1.48 -24.52 -1.19
C ILE A 33 2.34 -24.25 -2.44
N ASP A 34 2.60 -25.28 -3.25
CA ASP A 34 3.44 -25.15 -4.44
C ASP A 34 2.70 -24.36 -5.52
N PRO A 35 3.39 -23.47 -6.28
CA PRO A 35 2.74 -22.62 -7.26
C PRO A 35 1.88 -23.36 -8.31
N PRO A 36 2.26 -24.56 -8.82
CA PRO A 36 1.41 -25.31 -9.75
C PRO A 36 0.09 -25.78 -9.14
N GLU A 37 0.02 -26.03 -7.82
CA GLU A 37 -1.21 -26.42 -7.15
C GLU A 37 -2.08 -25.19 -6.79
N LEU A 38 -1.45 -24.07 -6.43
CA LEU A 38 -2.14 -22.82 -6.12
C LEU A 38 -2.63 -22.07 -7.37
N GLY A 39 -1.97 -22.25 -8.52
CA GLY A 39 -2.24 -21.48 -9.73
C GLY A 39 -1.65 -20.06 -9.73
N PHE A 40 -0.86 -19.72 -8.71
CA PHE A 40 -0.10 -18.47 -8.60
C PHE A 40 1.14 -18.71 -7.72
N THR A 41 2.12 -17.80 -7.77
CA THR A 41 3.33 -17.88 -6.95
C THR A 41 3.24 -16.94 -5.75
N PRO A 42 3.10 -17.44 -4.51
CA PRO A 42 3.19 -16.61 -3.30
C PRO A 42 4.48 -15.78 -3.29
N ARG A 43 4.36 -14.45 -3.27
CA ARG A 43 5.53 -13.54 -3.27
C ARG A 43 5.90 -13.09 -1.86
N ARG A 44 7.21 -13.03 -1.61
CA ARG A 44 7.75 -12.37 -0.41
C ARG A 44 7.52 -10.85 -0.47
N PRO A 45 7.49 -10.18 0.70
CA PRO A 45 7.45 -8.72 0.79
C PRO A 45 8.52 -8.06 -0.08
N VAL A 46 8.17 -6.93 -0.70
CA VAL A 46 9.08 -6.20 -1.57
C VAL A 46 10.27 -5.65 -0.76
N PRO A 47 11.52 -5.89 -1.18
CA PRO A 47 12.68 -5.33 -0.50
C PRO A 47 12.91 -3.88 -0.98
N TRP A 48 12.15 -2.93 -0.42
CA TRP A 48 12.07 -1.55 -0.89
C TRP A 48 13.39 -0.78 -0.95
N LEU A 49 14.41 -1.17 -0.17
CA LEU A 49 15.75 -0.56 -0.22
C LEU A 49 16.77 -1.41 -0.99
N ALA A 50 16.35 -2.47 -1.68
CA ALA A 50 17.24 -3.20 -2.56
C ALA A 50 17.71 -2.28 -3.72
N PRO A 51 19.03 -2.16 -3.96
CA PRO A 51 19.57 -1.19 -4.93
C PRO A 51 18.98 -1.26 -6.35
N LEU A 52 18.87 -2.47 -6.91
CA LEU A 52 18.31 -2.67 -8.25
C LEU A 52 16.81 -2.33 -8.31
N LEU A 53 16.09 -2.57 -7.21
CA LEU A 53 14.70 -2.20 -7.13
C LEU A 53 14.54 -0.67 -7.06
N LEU A 54 15.33 0.02 -6.23
CA LEU A 54 15.32 1.49 -6.17
C LEU A 54 15.55 2.12 -7.55
N ILE A 55 16.54 1.60 -8.30
CA ILE A 55 16.84 2.08 -9.66
C ILE A 55 15.67 1.78 -10.61
N SER A 56 15.16 0.54 -10.63
CA SER A 56 14.11 0.15 -11.57
C SER A 56 12.76 0.83 -11.28
N THR A 57 12.37 0.95 -10.01
CA THR A 57 11.20 1.70 -9.58
C THR A 57 11.37 3.18 -9.94
N GLY A 58 12.52 3.78 -9.64
CA GLY A 58 12.80 5.18 -10.02
C GLY A 58 12.68 5.42 -11.53
N LEU A 59 13.20 4.51 -12.37
CA LEU A 59 13.05 4.59 -13.82
C LEU A 59 11.60 4.44 -14.27
N ARG A 60 10.82 3.52 -13.68
CA ARG A 60 9.39 3.36 -13.98
C ARG A 60 8.58 4.58 -13.57
N THR A 61 8.84 5.15 -12.40
CA THR A 61 8.20 6.38 -11.95
C THR A 61 8.54 7.53 -12.91
N LEU A 62 9.79 7.65 -13.36
CA LEU A 62 10.19 8.65 -14.36
C LEU A 62 9.45 8.46 -15.69
N LEU A 63 9.38 7.22 -16.21
CA LEU A 63 8.66 6.92 -17.44
C LEU A 63 7.15 7.19 -17.29
N ALA A 64 6.56 6.81 -16.17
CA ALA A 64 5.16 7.10 -15.86
C ALA A 64 4.88 8.61 -15.80
N MET A 65 5.80 9.40 -15.22
CA MET A 65 5.67 10.87 -15.23
C MET A 65 5.80 11.45 -16.65
N LEU A 66 6.75 10.94 -17.46
CA LEU A 66 7.00 11.46 -18.82
C LEU A 66 5.91 11.07 -19.82
N PHE A 67 5.34 9.87 -19.70
CA PHE A 67 4.37 9.33 -20.67
C PHE A 67 2.93 9.26 -20.14
N GLY A 68 2.72 9.27 -18.83
CA GLY A 68 1.39 9.21 -18.22
C GLY A 68 0.50 10.41 -18.60
N ALA A 69 1.10 11.58 -18.82
CA ALA A 69 0.40 12.76 -19.33
C ALA A 69 -0.06 12.64 -20.80
N TYR A 70 0.53 11.73 -21.59
CA TYR A 70 0.22 11.55 -23.01
C TYR A 70 -0.66 10.33 -23.31
N LEU A 71 -0.85 9.44 -22.34
CA LEU A 71 -1.58 8.17 -22.47
C LEU A 71 -2.58 7.97 -21.32
N ASP A 72 -3.29 9.04 -20.93
CA ASP A 72 -4.38 8.91 -19.95
C ASP A 72 -5.52 8.09 -20.56
N LYS A 73 -5.71 6.87 -20.03
CA LYS A 73 -6.74 5.96 -20.53
C LYS A 73 -8.13 6.29 -20.05
N ARG A 74 -8.30 7.19 -19.06
CA ARG A 74 -9.64 7.59 -18.61
C ARG A 74 -10.42 8.28 -19.72
N GLU A 75 -9.75 9.04 -20.59
CA GLU A 75 -10.31 9.59 -21.83
C GLU A 75 -10.89 8.51 -22.77
N LEU A 76 -10.26 7.33 -22.80
CA LEU A 76 -10.73 6.19 -23.60
C LEU A 76 -11.89 5.43 -22.94
N GLN A 77 -12.07 5.57 -21.61
CA GLN A 77 -13.14 4.90 -20.87
C GLN A 77 -14.53 5.48 -21.14
N ASN A 78 -14.64 6.61 -21.83
CA ASN A 78 -15.92 7.12 -22.34
C ASN A 78 -16.68 6.09 -23.21
N SER A 79 -15.94 5.21 -23.89
CA SER A 79 -16.50 4.12 -24.68
C SER A 79 -17.05 2.96 -23.85
N LEU A 80 -16.70 2.87 -22.57
CA LEU A 80 -17.19 1.84 -21.65
C LEU A 80 -18.55 2.24 -21.06
N GLU A 81 -19.37 1.24 -20.75
CA GLU A 81 -20.69 1.46 -20.16
C GLU A 81 -20.60 2.25 -18.84
N ALA A 82 -21.51 3.21 -18.65
CA ALA A 82 -21.62 4.01 -17.44
C ALA A 82 -22.65 3.38 -16.47
N ARG A 83 -22.29 2.26 -15.82
CA ARG A 83 -23.20 1.55 -14.92
C ARG A 83 -23.18 2.17 -13.52
N ILE A 84 -24.37 2.29 -12.93
CA ILE A 84 -24.56 2.54 -11.49
C ILE A 84 -25.07 1.23 -10.91
N GLU A 85 -24.32 0.64 -9.99
CA GLU A 85 -24.71 -0.62 -9.35
C GLU A 85 -25.62 -0.33 -8.16
N ARG A 86 -26.40 -1.34 -7.75
CA ARG A 86 -27.18 -1.30 -6.52
C ARG A 86 -26.80 -2.50 -5.66
N GLN A 87 -26.55 -2.26 -4.38
CA GLN A 87 -26.20 -3.31 -3.42
C GLN A 87 -27.17 -3.25 -2.24
N VAL A 88 -27.74 -4.39 -1.89
CA VAL A 88 -28.64 -4.53 -0.73
C VAL A 88 -28.51 -5.95 -0.20
N GLY A 89 -28.41 -6.05 1.13
CA GLY A 89 -28.41 -7.31 1.85
C GLY A 89 -29.81 -7.89 1.99
N PRO A 90 -29.90 -9.16 2.42
CA PRO A 90 -31.17 -9.89 2.50
C PRO A 90 -32.16 -9.32 3.53
N ASP A 91 -31.67 -8.56 4.50
CA ASP A 91 -32.46 -7.95 5.58
C ASP A 91 -32.84 -6.48 5.28
N GLY A 92 -32.57 -6.00 4.06
CA GLY A 92 -32.78 -4.60 3.68
C GLY A 92 -31.68 -3.64 4.15
N GLY A 93 -30.71 -4.10 4.97
CA GLY A 93 -29.47 -3.38 5.26
C GLY A 93 -28.33 -3.86 4.36
N LEU A 94 -27.08 -3.57 4.71
CA LEU A 94 -25.90 -4.04 3.96
C LEU A 94 -24.66 -4.13 4.85
N TRP A 95 -23.89 -5.21 4.71
CA TRP A 95 -22.52 -5.28 5.20
C TRP A 95 -21.53 -4.98 4.08
N LEU A 96 -20.59 -4.07 4.35
CA LEU A 96 -19.59 -3.59 3.41
C LEU A 96 -18.21 -3.62 4.05
N ASP A 97 -17.24 -4.26 3.41
CA ASP A 97 -15.84 -4.26 3.80
C ASP A 97 -15.03 -3.25 2.97
N TYR A 98 -14.06 -2.58 3.60
CA TYR A 98 -13.09 -1.71 2.93
C TYR A 98 -11.67 -2.09 3.33
N VAL A 99 -10.79 -2.26 2.34
CA VAL A 99 -9.38 -2.62 2.53
C VAL A 99 -8.53 -1.92 1.47
N ALA A 100 -7.31 -1.48 1.77
CA ALA A 100 -6.42 -0.85 0.80
C ALA A 100 -4.95 -1.25 1.03
N ASP A 101 -4.09 -0.97 0.04
CA ASP A 101 -2.64 -1.19 0.06
C ASP A 101 -2.30 -2.68 0.22
N LEU A 102 -2.65 -3.45 -0.80
CA LEU A 102 -2.52 -4.90 -0.89
C LEU A 102 -1.27 -5.30 -1.68
N GLY A 103 -0.86 -6.56 -1.61
CA GLY A 103 0.05 -7.13 -2.60
C GLY A 103 1.53 -6.77 -2.45
N ASP A 104 1.96 -6.26 -1.29
CA ASP A 104 3.39 -6.12 -0.98
C ASP A 104 4.02 -7.47 -0.64
N GLY A 105 3.34 -8.29 0.16
CA GLY A 105 3.75 -9.65 0.49
C GLY A 105 2.57 -10.58 0.69
N PHE A 106 2.77 -11.87 0.43
CA PHE A 106 1.75 -12.91 0.51
C PHE A 106 1.14 -13.02 1.91
N ASP A 107 1.95 -13.17 2.96
CA ASP A 107 1.47 -13.43 4.32
C ASP A 107 0.55 -12.33 4.85
N ALA A 108 0.92 -11.07 4.64
CA ALA A 108 0.11 -9.93 5.07
C ALA A 108 -1.20 -9.83 4.26
N THR A 109 -1.08 -9.87 2.93
CA THR A 109 -2.24 -9.76 2.03
C THR A 109 -3.22 -10.92 2.24
N TYR A 110 -2.71 -12.15 2.37
CA TYR A 110 -3.52 -13.34 2.55
C TYR A 110 -4.12 -13.41 3.96
N SER A 111 -3.46 -12.92 5.00
CA SER A 111 -4.07 -12.82 6.34
C SER A 111 -5.31 -11.95 6.35
N VAL A 112 -5.28 -10.81 5.67
CA VAL A 112 -6.44 -9.93 5.55
C VAL A 112 -7.50 -10.54 4.63
N ALA A 113 -7.11 -11.06 3.47
CA ALA A 113 -8.03 -11.75 2.56
C ALA A 113 -8.76 -12.93 3.23
N TYR A 114 -8.03 -13.73 4.02
CA TYR A 114 -8.59 -14.84 4.79
C TYR A 114 -9.68 -14.37 5.75
N LEU A 115 -9.44 -13.29 6.51
CA LEU A 115 -10.42 -12.74 7.45
C LEU A 115 -11.66 -12.17 6.74
N LEU A 116 -11.45 -11.45 5.63
CA LEU A 116 -12.54 -10.93 4.78
C LEU A 116 -13.42 -12.07 4.23
N ALA A 117 -12.79 -13.20 3.87
CA ALA A 117 -13.47 -14.37 3.30
C ALA A 117 -14.25 -15.20 4.34
N GLN A 118 -13.98 -15.06 5.64
CA GLN A 118 -14.68 -15.89 6.64
C GLN A 118 -16.17 -15.57 6.68
N PRO A 119 -17.06 -16.58 6.78
CA PRO A 119 -18.51 -16.37 6.84
C PRO A 119 -18.97 -15.45 7.98
N GLU A 120 -18.25 -15.50 9.10
CA GLU A 120 -18.46 -14.64 10.27
C GLU A 120 -17.14 -14.47 11.00
N LEU A 121 -16.93 -13.29 11.60
CA LEU A 121 -15.85 -13.00 12.54
C LEU A 121 -16.44 -12.68 13.91
N THR A 122 -15.81 -13.17 14.98
CA THR A 122 -16.07 -12.68 16.34
C THR A 122 -14.94 -11.76 16.75
N VAL A 123 -15.23 -10.48 16.96
CA VAL A 123 -14.23 -9.44 17.26
C VAL A 123 -14.70 -8.64 18.47
N ASP A 124 -13.96 -8.73 19.58
CA ASP A 124 -14.25 -8.04 20.85
C ASP A 124 -15.72 -8.17 21.31
N GLY A 125 -16.30 -9.37 21.15
CA GLY A 125 -17.69 -9.66 21.52
C GLY A 125 -18.74 -9.35 20.45
N HIS A 126 -18.36 -8.72 19.34
CA HIS A 126 -19.23 -8.48 18.20
C HIS A 126 -19.16 -9.65 17.21
N ARG A 127 -20.32 -10.15 16.77
CA ARG A 127 -20.44 -11.10 15.67
C ARG A 127 -20.65 -10.33 14.37
N LEU A 128 -19.69 -10.43 13.46
CA LEU A 128 -19.61 -9.66 12.23
C LEU A 128 -19.68 -10.61 11.02
N PRO A 129 -20.84 -10.76 10.37
CA PRO A 129 -21.00 -11.55 9.15
C PRO A 129 -20.06 -11.08 8.03
N ARG A 130 -19.78 -11.96 7.07
CA ARG A 130 -19.10 -11.58 5.82
C ARG A 130 -19.86 -10.47 5.11
N ALA A 131 -19.13 -9.47 4.62
CA ALA A 131 -19.72 -8.39 3.84
C ALA A 131 -20.22 -8.87 2.47
N GLN A 132 -21.35 -8.32 2.03
CA GLN A 132 -21.87 -8.54 0.67
C GLN A 132 -21.13 -7.67 -0.35
N THR A 133 -20.51 -6.59 0.10
CA THR A 133 -19.71 -5.70 -0.76
C THR A 133 -18.30 -5.57 -0.20
N LEU A 134 -17.29 -5.72 -1.05
CA LEU A 134 -15.89 -5.45 -0.73
C LEU A 134 -15.39 -4.29 -1.59
N VAL A 135 -14.72 -3.33 -0.97
CA VAL A 135 -14.07 -2.21 -1.64
C VAL A 135 -12.57 -2.29 -1.42
N MET A 136 -11.81 -2.42 -2.51
CA MET A 136 -10.36 -2.26 -2.54
C MET A 136 -10.02 -0.79 -2.78
N GLY A 137 -9.43 -0.11 -1.80
CA GLY A 137 -9.43 1.34 -1.69
C GLY A 137 -8.23 2.10 -2.25
N GLY A 138 -7.37 1.44 -3.03
CA GLY A 138 -6.08 1.96 -3.49
C GLY A 138 -4.99 0.89 -3.42
N ASP A 139 -4.02 0.98 -4.33
CA ASP A 139 -2.82 0.14 -4.44
C ASP A 139 -3.06 -1.35 -4.22
N GLN A 140 -3.53 -2.05 -5.27
CA GLN A 140 -3.78 -3.48 -5.16
C GLN A 140 -2.54 -4.33 -5.41
N VAL A 141 -1.41 -3.74 -5.79
CA VAL A 141 -0.19 -4.47 -6.15
C VAL A 141 1.07 -3.63 -5.93
N TYR A 142 2.15 -4.27 -5.45
CA TYR A 142 3.48 -3.66 -5.35
C TYR A 142 4.57 -4.52 -6.00
N PRO A 143 5.72 -3.93 -6.40
CA PRO A 143 6.03 -2.50 -6.39
C PRO A 143 5.37 -1.74 -7.56
N SER A 144 4.80 -2.44 -8.53
CA SER A 144 4.17 -1.82 -9.69
C SER A 144 3.27 -2.82 -10.42
N ALA A 145 2.21 -2.31 -11.02
CA ALA A 145 1.30 -3.09 -11.85
C ALA A 145 1.98 -3.88 -12.97
N SER A 146 1.58 -5.15 -13.08
CA SER A 146 1.69 -6.00 -14.26
C SER A 146 0.69 -7.14 -14.10
N TYR A 147 0.31 -7.81 -15.20
CA TYR A 147 -0.61 -8.96 -15.11
C TYR A 147 -0.10 -10.03 -14.14
N GLU A 148 1.16 -10.46 -14.28
CA GLU A 148 1.78 -11.46 -13.39
C GLU A 148 1.84 -10.97 -11.95
N ALA A 149 2.17 -9.70 -11.71
CA ALA A 149 2.25 -9.15 -10.37
C ALA A 149 0.87 -9.16 -9.68
N TYR A 150 -0.20 -8.79 -10.39
CA TYR A 150 -1.55 -8.87 -9.84
C TYR A 150 -1.96 -10.30 -9.50
N GLU A 151 -1.73 -11.25 -10.41
CA GLU A 151 -2.06 -12.67 -10.19
C GLU A 151 -1.33 -13.20 -8.95
N ASP A 152 -0.03 -12.98 -8.84
CA ASP A 152 0.78 -13.55 -7.77
C ASP A 152 0.62 -12.85 -6.40
N ARG A 153 0.31 -11.55 -6.42
CA ARG A 153 0.35 -10.72 -5.19
C ARG A 153 -1.02 -10.35 -4.65
N CYS A 154 -2.06 -10.37 -5.47
CA CYS A 154 -3.38 -9.91 -5.06
C CYS A 154 -4.49 -10.89 -5.46
N LYS A 155 -4.71 -11.12 -6.75
CA LYS A 155 -5.80 -11.96 -7.24
C LYS A 155 -5.67 -13.41 -6.78
N GLY A 156 -4.51 -14.03 -6.95
CA GLY A 156 -4.24 -15.40 -6.49
C GLY A 156 -4.46 -15.56 -4.99
N PRO A 157 -3.87 -14.71 -4.13
CA PRO A 157 -4.14 -14.72 -2.69
C PRO A 157 -5.62 -14.59 -2.34
N TYR A 158 -6.35 -13.65 -2.93
CA TYR A 158 -7.79 -13.50 -2.66
C TYR A 158 -8.61 -14.69 -3.20
N GLN A 159 -8.26 -15.22 -4.38
CA GLN A 159 -8.85 -16.45 -4.89
C GLN A 159 -8.60 -17.62 -3.94
N ALA A 160 -7.41 -17.77 -3.37
CA ALA A 160 -7.15 -18.78 -2.35
C ALA A 160 -7.92 -18.54 -1.05
N ALA A 161 -8.35 -17.31 -0.77
CA ALA A 161 -9.10 -16.96 0.44
C ALA A 161 -10.59 -17.26 0.28
N LEU A 162 -11.17 -16.90 -0.87
CA LEU A 162 -12.54 -17.23 -1.26
C LEU A 162 -12.51 -17.85 -2.66
N PRO A 163 -12.36 -19.18 -2.80
CA PRO A 163 -12.13 -19.81 -4.10
C PRO A 163 -13.36 -19.89 -4.99
N VAL A 164 -14.52 -20.10 -4.39
CA VAL A 164 -15.79 -20.28 -5.10
C VAL A 164 -16.78 -19.26 -4.57
N THR A 165 -17.56 -18.68 -5.48
CA THR A 165 -18.61 -17.72 -5.16
C THR A 165 -19.63 -18.35 -4.21
N PRO A 166 -19.79 -17.82 -2.99
CA PRO A 166 -20.77 -18.33 -2.06
C PRO A 166 -22.20 -17.89 -2.44
N PRO A 167 -23.26 -18.48 -1.85
CA PRO A 167 -24.65 -18.21 -2.24
C PRO A 167 -25.07 -16.74 -2.17
N GLU A 168 -24.49 -15.96 -1.25
CA GLU A 168 -24.76 -14.53 -1.13
C GLU A 168 -24.09 -13.66 -2.20
N ARG A 169 -23.24 -14.24 -3.06
CA ARG A 169 -22.63 -13.61 -4.25
C ARG A 169 -22.01 -12.23 -3.96
N PRO A 170 -20.97 -12.15 -3.10
CA PRO A 170 -20.40 -10.87 -2.72
C PRO A 170 -19.79 -10.15 -3.92
N THR A 171 -19.98 -8.83 -3.99
CA THR A 171 -19.50 -7.99 -5.09
C THR A 171 -18.25 -7.21 -4.65
N LEU A 172 -17.28 -7.07 -5.54
CA LEU A 172 -16.05 -6.33 -5.36
C LEU A 172 -16.01 -5.09 -6.25
N PHE A 173 -15.61 -3.98 -5.64
CA PHE A 173 -15.23 -2.73 -6.28
C PHE A 173 -13.79 -2.38 -5.90
N ALA A 174 -13.11 -1.62 -6.74
CA ALA A 174 -11.72 -1.23 -6.59
C ALA A 174 -11.52 0.20 -7.05
N VAL A 175 -10.75 0.95 -6.27
CA VAL A 175 -10.21 2.28 -6.58
C VAL A 175 -8.72 2.12 -6.88
N PRO A 176 -8.23 2.58 -8.05
CA PRO A 176 -6.82 2.46 -8.38
C PRO A 176 -5.96 3.47 -7.61
N GLY A 177 -4.88 3.01 -7.00
CA GLY A 177 -3.83 3.84 -6.41
C GLY A 177 -2.68 4.11 -7.40
N ASN A 178 -1.64 4.81 -6.93
CA ASN A 178 -0.51 5.17 -7.78
C ASN A 178 0.29 3.95 -8.29
N HIS A 179 0.34 2.86 -7.53
CA HIS A 179 1.05 1.64 -7.95
C HIS A 179 0.31 0.85 -9.03
N ASP A 180 -1.03 0.99 -9.07
CA ASP A 180 -1.89 0.42 -10.12
C ASP A 180 -1.71 1.17 -11.46
N TRP A 181 -1.30 2.43 -11.39
CA TRP A 181 -1.11 3.31 -12.55
C TRP A 181 0.24 3.15 -13.28
N TYR A 182 1.23 2.46 -12.70
CA TYR A 182 2.56 2.35 -13.29
C TYR A 182 2.64 1.58 -14.63
N ASP A 183 1.60 0.82 -15.00
CA ASP A 183 1.48 0.20 -16.34
C ASP A 183 0.47 0.95 -17.26
N GLY A 184 0.11 2.19 -16.89
CA GLY A 184 -0.94 2.96 -17.54
C GLY A 184 -2.34 2.36 -17.31
N LEU A 185 -2.61 1.85 -16.11
CA LEU A 185 -3.89 1.26 -15.67
C LEU A 185 -4.34 0.04 -16.49
N THR A 186 -3.42 -0.60 -17.21
CA THR A 186 -3.76 -1.68 -18.16
C THR A 186 -4.26 -2.91 -17.42
N ALA A 187 -3.47 -3.40 -16.45
CA ALA A 187 -3.80 -4.61 -15.71
C ALA A 187 -5.03 -4.39 -14.82
N PHE A 188 -5.16 -3.21 -14.21
CA PHE A 188 -6.33 -2.84 -13.40
C PHE A 188 -7.63 -2.96 -14.20
N LEU A 189 -7.74 -2.28 -15.35
CA LEU A 189 -8.94 -2.35 -16.20
C LEU A 189 -9.23 -3.76 -16.69
N ARG A 190 -8.17 -4.56 -16.89
CA ARG A 190 -8.29 -5.97 -17.27
C ARG A 190 -8.79 -6.87 -16.15
N LEU A 191 -8.67 -6.49 -14.89
CA LEU A 191 -9.07 -7.34 -13.76
C LEU A 191 -10.42 -6.92 -13.19
N PHE A 192 -10.66 -5.62 -13.06
CA PHE A 192 -11.83 -5.11 -12.35
C PHE A 192 -12.96 -4.61 -13.26
N VAL A 193 -12.66 -4.33 -14.54
CA VAL A 193 -13.61 -3.67 -15.48
C VAL A 193 -14.05 -4.58 -16.64
N ARG A 194 -13.42 -5.75 -16.84
CA ARG A 194 -13.74 -6.63 -17.98
C ARG A 194 -15.18 -7.13 -17.96
N SER A 195 -15.76 -7.28 -19.14
CA SER A 195 -17.15 -7.71 -19.31
C SER A 195 -17.35 -9.23 -19.41
N ARG A 196 -16.34 -10.01 -19.82
CA ARG A 196 -16.48 -11.45 -20.11
C ARG A 196 -16.24 -12.38 -18.91
N ASP A 197 -15.41 -11.99 -17.94
CA ASP A 197 -15.09 -12.80 -16.75
C ASP A 197 -15.12 -11.90 -15.50
N ARG A 198 -16.33 -11.62 -14.99
CA ARG A 198 -16.54 -10.66 -13.87
C ARG A 198 -16.33 -11.28 -12.50
N HIS A 199 -15.19 -11.95 -12.28
CA HIS A 199 -14.90 -12.56 -10.99
C HIS A 199 -13.45 -12.34 -10.53
N PHE A 200 -13.29 -12.25 -9.22
CA PHE A 200 -12.03 -12.11 -8.52
C PHE A 200 -12.06 -13.12 -7.38
N GLY A 201 -11.59 -14.35 -7.63
CA GLY A 201 -11.95 -15.49 -6.77
C GLY A 201 -13.47 -15.68 -6.74
N GLY A 202 -14.05 -15.82 -5.55
CA GLY A 202 -15.48 -15.91 -5.31
C GLY A 202 -16.21 -14.57 -5.16
N TRP A 203 -15.53 -13.44 -5.42
CA TRP A 203 -16.20 -12.13 -5.52
C TRP A 203 -16.53 -11.81 -6.97
N GLY A 204 -17.73 -11.28 -7.24
CA GLY A 204 -18.08 -10.74 -8.55
C GLY A 204 -17.60 -9.30 -8.72
N THR A 205 -17.03 -8.90 -9.86
CA THR A 205 -16.58 -7.51 -10.07
C THR A 205 -17.73 -6.62 -10.57
N GLY A 206 -18.03 -5.54 -9.84
CA GLY A 206 -19.20 -4.69 -10.11
C GLY A 206 -18.97 -3.47 -11.00
N GLN A 207 -17.74 -2.93 -11.07
CA GLN A 207 -17.48 -1.69 -11.80
C GLN A 207 -17.29 -1.90 -13.31
N SER A 208 -17.65 -0.87 -14.10
CA SER A 208 -17.46 -0.83 -15.55
C SER A 208 -16.42 0.20 -16.00
N ARG A 209 -15.86 0.95 -15.05
CA ARG A 209 -14.82 1.97 -15.23
C ARG A 209 -13.88 1.95 -14.02
N SER A 210 -12.78 2.69 -14.12
CA SER A 210 -11.81 2.90 -13.04
C SER A 210 -12.38 3.59 -11.78
N TYR A 211 -13.49 4.29 -11.97
CA TYR A 211 -14.33 4.90 -10.93
C TYR A 211 -15.74 4.27 -10.97
N PHE A 212 -16.49 4.42 -9.89
CA PHE A 212 -17.80 3.79 -9.76
C PHE A 212 -18.73 4.53 -8.80
N ALA A 213 -20.03 4.27 -8.95
CA ALA A 213 -21.07 4.66 -8.01
C ALA A 213 -21.97 3.46 -7.70
N VAL A 214 -22.29 3.29 -6.42
CA VAL A 214 -23.17 2.23 -5.91
C VAL A 214 -24.25 2.84 -5.05
N GLU A 215 -25.50 2.57 -5.41
CA GLU A 215 -26.66 2.84 -4.55
C GLU A 215 -26.71 1.78 -3.45
N LEU A 216 -26.69 2.23 -2.19
CA LEU A 216 -26.78 1.40 -1.00
C LEU A 216 -28.14 1.60 -0.31
N PRO A 217 -28.50 0.78 0.70
CA PRO A 217 -29.77 0.95 1.40
C PRO A 217 -29.88 2.28 2.15
N ALA A 218 -31.12 2.67 2.45
CA ALA A 218 -31.44 3.84 3.27
C ALA A 218 -30.75 5.14 2.79
N GLU A 219 -30.83 5.43 1.48
CA GLU A 219 -30.28 6.62 0.82
C GLU A 219 -28.76 6.80 0.95
N TRP A 220 -28.04 5.74 1.32
CA TRP A 220 -26.59 5.74 1.27
C TRP A 220 -26.08 5.53 -0.15
N TRP A 221 -24.94 6.14 -0.45
CA TRP A 221 -24.23 6.01 -1.72
C TRP A 221 -22.76 5.77 -1.44
N LEU A 222 -22.15 4.85 -2.20
CA LEU A 222 -20.71 4.68 -2.25
C LEU A 222 -20.20 5.22 -3.59
N LEU A 223 -19.29 6.19 -3.55
CA LEU A 223 -18.64 6.75 -4.72
C LEU A 223 -17.13 6.48 -4.64
N GLY A 224 -16.56 5.85 -5.67
CA GLY A 224 -15.12 5.59 -5.79
C GLY A 224 -14.49 6.45 -6.88
N LEU A 225 -13.48 7.25 -6.54
CA LEU A 225 -12.82 8.19 -7.48
C LEU A 225 -11.46 7.67 -7.96
N ASP A 226 -11.17 7.87 -9.24
CA ASP A 226 -9.82 7.67 -9.81
C ASP A 226 -9.13 9.03 -10.00
N ASP A 227 -8.28 9.38 -9.04
CA ASP A 227 -7.58 10.67 -8.93
C ASP A 227 -6.14 10.63 -9.48
N GLN A 228 -5.68 9.51 -10.07
CA GLN A 228 -4.35 9.36 -10.70
C GLN A 228 -3.21 10.13 -9.97
N SER A 229 -3.02 9.89 -8.67
CA SER A 229 -2.01 10.57 -7.83
C SER A 229 -2.20 12.09 -7.64
N GLY A 230 -3.44 12.59 -7.62
CA GLY A 230 -3.76 14.00 -7.42
C GLY A 230 -3.80 14.83 -8.69
N SER A 231 -3.99 14.20 -9.86
CA SER A 231 -4.28 14.92 -11.10
C SER A 231 -5.72 15.43 -11.10
N TYR A 232 -6.07 16.36 -11.99
CA TYR A 232 -7.43 16.86 -12.09
C TYR A 232 -8.38 15.71 -12.51
N LEU A 233 -9.61 15.71 -11.99
CA LEU A 233 -10.65 14.78 -12.44
C LEU A 233 -10.99 15.06 -13.91
N ASP A 234 -10.89 14.04 -14.74
CA ASP A 234 -11.12 14.14 -16.18
C ASP A 234 -12.61 14.33 -16.51
N ASP A 235 -12.89 14.97 -17.64
CA ASP A 235 -14.25 15.25 -18.12
C ASP A 235 -15.15 13.98 -18.23
N PRO A 236 -14.65 12.81 -18.69
CA PRO A 236 -15.39 11.54 -18.65
C PRO A 236 -15.93 11.18 -17.26
N GLN A 237 -15.10 11.32 -16.24
CA GLN A 237 -15.44 10.98 -14.86
C GLN A 237 -16.41 11.99 -14.27
N LEU A 238 -16.20 13.29 -14.51
CA LEU A 238 -17.15 14.33 -14.11
C LEU A 238 -18.52 14.11 -14.74
N THR A 239 -18.58 13.81 -16.04
CA THR A 239 -19.84 13.51 -16.75
C THR A 239 -20.57 12.28 -16.18
N TYR A 240 -19.81 11.24 -15.80
CA TYR A 240 -20.37 10.08 -15.13
C TYR A 240 -21.02 10.47 -13.80
N PHE A 241 -20.31 11.22 -12.96
CA PHE A 241 -20.83 11.63 -11.66
C PHE A 241 -21.91 12.71 -11.72
N ASP A 242 -21.97 13.54 -12.76
CA ASP A 242 -23.12 14.40 -13.03
C ASP A 242 -24.41 13.58 -13.26
N THR A 243 -24.28 12.40 -13.86
CA THR A 243 -25.42 11.48 -14.02
C THR A 243 -25.82 10.86 -12.68
N VAL A 244 -24.86 10.55 -11.82
CA VAL A 244 -25.11 10.08 -10.44
C VAL A 244 -25.76 11.19 -9.61
N ALA A 245 -25.28 12.43 -9.72
CA ALA A 245 -25.78 13.59 -8.97
C ALA A 245 -27.28 13.85 -9.20
N LYS A 246 -27.82 13.52 -10.39
CA LYS A 246 -29.26 13.60 -10.68
C LYS A 246 -30.12 12.66 -9.82
N ARG A 247 -29.52 11.65 -9.20
CA ARG A 247 -30.19 10.69 -8.30
C ARG A 247 -29.92 10.95 -6.82
N LEU A 248 -29.00 11.88 -6.53
CA LEU A 248 -28.74 12.32 -5.16
C LEU A 248 -29.77 13.39 -4.77
N GLY A 249 -30.13 13.42 -3.49
CA GLY A 249 -31.00 14.44 -2.93
C GLY A 249 -30.63 14.80 -1.48
N PRO A 250 -31.41 15.68 -0.83
CA PRO A 250 -31.12 16.15 0.53
C PRO A 250 -31.05 15.06 1.61
N GLY A 251 -31.74 13.92 1.40
CA GLY A 251 -31.68 12.75 2.29
C GLY A 251 -30.46 11.85 2.05
N SER A 252 -29.77 12.02 0.91
CA SER A 252 -28.68 11.14 0.51
C SER A 252 -27.42 11.36 1.36
N ARG A 253 -26.81 10.25 1.75
CA ARG A 253 -25.56 10.20 2.50
C ARG A 253 -24.50 9.50 1.68
N VAL A 254 -23.30 10.08 1.62
CA VAL A 254 -22.23 9.58 0.75
C VAL A 254 -21.05 9.06 1.58
N ILE A 255 -20.62 7.84 1.25
CA ILE A 255 -19.28 7.31 1.53
C ILE A 255 -18.44 7.58 0.29
N LEU A 256 -17.35 8.33 0.45
CA LEU A 256 -16.43 8.66 -0.64
C LEU A 256 -15.12 7.88 -0.46
N ALA A 257 -14.83 6.96 -1.38
CA ALA A 257 -13.59 6.21 -1.44
C ALA A 257 -12.62 6.86 -2.43
N VAL A 258 -11.44 7.23 -1.93
CA VAL A 258 -10.38 7.92 -2.69
C VAL A 258 -9.04 7.21 -2.51
N PRO A 259 -8.12 7.27 -3.48
CA PRO A 259 -6.90 6.47 -3.45
C PRO A 259 -5.88 6.92 -2.40
N ALA A 260 -5.88 8.20 -2.04
CA ALA A 260 -4.95 8.73 -1.03
C ALA A 260 -5.64 9.67 0.00
N PRO A 261 -5.16 9.70 1.25
CA PRO A 261 -5.73 10.53 2.32
C PRO A 261 -5.20 11.95 2.18
N THR A 262 -5.64 12.63 1.12
CA THR A 262 -5.13 13.96 0.75
C THR A 262 -5.40 15.01 1.82
N TRP A 263 -6.35 14.78 2.73
CA TRP A 263 -6.58 15.60 3.92
C TRP A 263 -5.39 15.62 4.90
N VAL A 264 -4.61 14.53 4.98
CA VAL A 264 -3.35 14.51 5.76
C VAL A 264 -2.21 15.12 4.93
N LYS A 265 -2.11 14.75 3.65
CA LYS A 265 -1.06 15.26 2.74
C LYS A 265 -1.13 16.79 2.58
N ALA A 266 -2.35 17.34 2.64
CA ALA A 266 -2.65 18.77 2.59
C ALA A 266 -1.92 19.62 3.63
N VAL A 267 -1.52 19.03 4.76
CA VAL A 267 -0.78 19.75 5.82
C VAL A 267 0.57 20.25 5.33
N ASP A 268 1.25 19.45 4.50
CA ASP A 268 2.53 19.84 3.89
C ASP A 268 2.36 20.37 2.45
N HIS A 269 1.31 19.93 1.75
CA HIS A 269 1.04 20.22 0.33
C HIS A 269 -0.39 20.75 0.17
N PRO A 270 -0.64 22.07 0.38
CA PRO A 270 -2.00 22.62 0.51
C PRO A 270 -2.96 22.36 -0.67
N THR A 271 -2.43 22.11 -1.87
CA THR A 271 -3.23 21.82 -3.06
C THR A 271 -3.65 20.35 -3.18
N ALA A 272 -3.14 19.46 -2.33
CA ALA A 272 -3.39 18.01 -2.44
C ALA A 272 -4.88 17.64 -2.29
N TYR A 273 -5.64 18.41 -1.53
CA TYR A 273 -7.07 18.15 -1.29
C TYR A 273 -7.97 18.81 -2.36
N ASP A 274 -7.43 19.60 -3.28
CA ASP A 274 -8.22 20.44 -4.18
C ASP A 274 -9.14 19.64 -5.11
N SER A 275 -8.69 18.48 -5.64
CA SER A 275 -9.52 17.60 -6.48
C SER A 275 -10.73 17.04 -5.72
N ILE A 276 -10.52 16.60 -4.48
CA ILE A 276 -11.59 16.08 -3.61
C ILE A 276 -12.56 17.20 -3.21
N ASP A 277 -12.04 18.36 -2.82
CA ASP A 277 -12.88 19.53 -2.51
C ASP A 277 -13.72 19.96 -3.71
N TYR A 278 -13.10 20.00 -4.90
CA TYR A 278 -13.78 20.32 -6.14
C TYR A 278 -14.93 19.36 -6.41
N PHE A 279 -14.70 18.05 -6.30
CA PHE A 279 -15.72 17.03 -6.46
C PHE A 279 -16.88 17.21 -5.49
N ILE A 280 -16.59 17.33 -4.19
CA ILE A 280 -17.61 17.50 -3.16
C ILE A 280 -18.43 18.76 -3.40
N ARG A 281 -17.77 19.89 -3.66
CA ARG A 281 -18.42 21.20 -3.82
C ARG A 281 -19.22 21.33 -5.11
N THR A 282 -18.80 20.66 -6.18
CA THR A 282 -19.36 20.85 -7.52
C THR A 282 -20.36 19.76 -7.89
N ILE A 283 -20.18 18.54 -7.42
CA ILE A 283 -21.02 17.39 -7.77
C ILE A 283 -21.99 17.05 -6.64
N VAL A 284 -21.50 16.91 -5.41
CA VAL A 284 -22.31 16.38 -4.30
C VAL A 284 -23.12 17.47 -3.61
N ALA A 285 -22.46 18.53 -3.13
CA ALA A 285 -23.09 19.58 -2.33
C ALA A 285 -24.29 20.27 -3.01
N PRO A 286 -24.31 20.53 -4.33
CA PRO A 286 -25.45 21.15 -5.00
C PRO A 286 -26.74 20.32 -4.98
N THR A 287 -26.62 19.00 -4.76
CA THR A 287 -27.78 18.08 -4.66
C THR A 287 -28.43 18.11 -3.27
N GLY A 288 -27.80 18.76 -2.29
CA GLY A 288 -28.19 18.70 -0.88
C GLY A 288 -27.68 17.46 -0.14
N ALA A 289 -27.10 16.49 -0.84
CA ALA A 289 -26.52 15.30 -0.24
C ALA A 289 -25.33 15.63 0.67
N ARG A 290 -25.13 14.80 1.70
CA ARG A 290 -24.06 14.98 2.70
C ARG A 290 -23.03 13.87 2.58
N VAL A 291 -21.77 14.24 2.39
CA VAL A 291 -20.68 13.26 2.51
C VAL A 291 -20.36 13.06 3.99
N ARG A 292 -20.65 11.87 4.52
CA ARG A 292 -20.56 11.56 5.96
C ARG A 292 -19.28 10.80 6.31
N LEU A 293 -18.67 10.11 5.34
CA LEU A 293 -17.47 9.32 5.51
C LEU A 293 -16.56 9.44 4.27
N LEU A 294 -15.31 9.84 4.47
CA LEU A 294 -14.23 9.68 3.48
C LEU A 294 -13.34 8.53 3.92
N VAL A 295 -13.05 7.60 3.02
CA VAL A 295 -12.14 6.47 3.24
C VAL A 295 -11.01 6.44 2.22
N SER A 296 -9.81 6.10 2.66
CA SER A 296 -8.64 6.00 1.80
C SER A 296 -7.59 4.99 2.27
N GLY A 297 -6.63 4.66 1.40
CA GLY A 297 -5.43 3.86 1.66
C GLY A 297 -4.15 4.71 1.68
N ASP A 298 -3.14 4.32 0.91
CA ASP A 298 -1.84 4.97 0.60
C ASP A 298 -0.88 5.12 1.78
N LEU A 299 -1.37 5.58 2.93
CA LEU A 299 -0.60 5.55 4.16
C LEU A 299 -0.90 4.23 4.87
N HIS A 300 0.13 3.39 4.99
CA HIS A 300 -0.05 2.00 5.40
C HIS A 300 -0.29 1.79 6.90
N HIS A 301 -1.32 2.45 7.44
CA HIS A 301 -1.80 2.35 8.81
C HIS A 301 -3.32 2.57 8.86
N TYR A 302 -3.89 2.42 10.04
CA TYR A 302 -5.22 2.92 10.36
C TYR A 302 -5.13 4.25 11.10
N ALA A 303 -5.92 5.23 10.69
CA ALA A 303 -6.09 6.49 11.40
C ALA A 303 -7.46 7.09 11.12
N ARG A 304 -8.07 7.70 12.16
CA ARG A 304 -9.34 8.42 12.03
C ARG A 304 -9.23 9.84 12.53
N TYR A 305 -9.64 10.77 11.69
CA TYR A 305 -9.90 12.16 12.07
C TYR A 305 -11.39 12.39 12.16
N ALA A 306 -11.84 12.89 13.31
CA ALA A 306 -13.23 13.24 13.57
C ALA A 306 -13.43 14.73 13.36
N GLY A 307 -14.43 15.10 12.57
CA GLY A 307 -14.80 16.50 12.36
C GLY A 307 -16.29 16.74 12.61
N PRO A 308 -16.72 18.01 12.46
CA PRO A 308 -18.09 18.42 12.76
C PRO A 308 -19.13 17.88 11.77
N ASP A 309 -18.74 17.57 10.53
CA ASP A 309 -19.65 17.21 9.44
C ASP A 309 -19.45 15.78 8.91
N ARG A 310 -18.25 15.21 9.05
CA ARG A 310 -17.91 13.87 8.55
C ARG A 310 -16.75 13.22 9.30
N GLN A 311 -16.54 11.93 9.04
CA GLN A 311 -15.36 11.19 9.47
C GLN A 311 -14.37 11.04 8.30
N LEU A 312 -13.08 11.17 8.57
CA LEU A 312 -12.01 10.92 7.61
C LEU A 312 -11.19 9.72 8.10
N VAL A 313 -11.17 8.64 7.33
CA VAL A 313 -10.54 7.38 7.73
C VAL A 313 -9.49 6.96 6.71
N THR A 314 -8.27 6.83 7.19
CA THR A 314 -7.18 6.17 6.47
C THR A 314 -7.11 4.72 6.95
N CYS A 315 -7.15 3.75 6.04
CA CYS A 315 -7.08 2.33 6.35
C CYS A 315 -6.25 1.57 5.29
N GLY A 316 -5.00 1.97 5.12
CA GLY A 316 -4.07 1.39 4.14
C GLY A 316 -3.32 0.15 4.62
N SER A 317 -3.94 -0.67 5.46
CA SER A 317 -3.24 -1.72 6.20
C SER A 317 -3.59 -3.12 5.70
N GLY A 318 -3.89 -3.28 4.41
CA GLY A 318 -4.39 -4.53 3.85
C GLY A 318 -3.31 -5.56 3.49
N GLY A 319 -2.09 -5.12 3.16
CA GLY A 319 -1.01 -6.02 2.77
C GLY A 319 0.38 -5.38 2.72
N ALA A 320 0.47 -4.06 2.60
CA ALA A 320 1.71 -3.31 2.54
C ALA A 320 2.46 -3.23 3.88
N TYR A 321 3.76 -2.96 3.83
CA TYR A 321 4.56 -2.73 5.04
C TYR A 321 3.99 -1.55 5.84
N LEU A 322 4.04 -1.61 7.17
CA LEU A 322 3.50 -0.55 8.04
C LEU A 322 4.12 0.83 7.77
N TYR A 323 3.30 1.88 7.66
CA TYR A 323 3.71 3.28 7.71
C TYR A 323 3.44 3.87 9.11
N PRO A 324 4.26 4.78 9.65
CA PRO A 324 4.10 5.22 11.05
C PRO A 324 2.85 6.07 11.29
N THR A 325 2.30 5.97 12.51
CA THR A 325 1.18 6.79 13.01
C THR A 325 1.64 7.92 13.93
N HIS A 326 2.85 7.82 14.49
CA HIS A 326 3.37 8.78 15.47
C HIS A 326 3.85 10.12 14.88
N HIS A 327 3.80 10.27 13.56
CA HIS A 327 4.04 11.53 12.84
C HIS A 327 2.76 12.21 12.38
N LEU A 328 1.60 11.56 12.55
CA LEU A 328 0.33 12.15 12.17
C LEU A 328 0.05 13.41 13.00
N PRO A 329 -0.41 14.52 12.39
CA PRO A 329 -0.81 15.70 13.11
C PRO A 329 -1.98 15.39 14.06
N GLU A 330 -2.02 16.05 15.22
CA GLU A 330 -3.14 15.88 16.17
C GLU A 330 -4.42 16.55 15.68
N ARG A 331 -4.27 17.61 14.89
CA ARG A 331 -5.37 18.38 14.33
C ARG A 331 -5.02 18.81 12.92
N ILE A 332 -6.00 18.73 12.03
CA ILE A 332 -5.92 19.19 10.65
C ILE A 332 -7.10 20.10 10.32
N GLU A 333 -6.96 20.85 9.24
CA GLU A 333 -8.04 21.67 8.69
C GLU A 333 -8.34 21.22 7.26
N VAL A 334 -9.62 20.97 6.98
CA VAL A 334 -10.05 20.38 5.71
C VAL A 334 -11.22 21.19 5.15
N PRO A 335 -11.10 21.78 3.94
CA PRO A 335 -9.85 21.97 3.18
C PRO A 335 -8.79 22.79 3.96
N PRO A 336 -7.49 22.72 3.60
CA PRO A 336 -6.44 23.51 4.23
C PRO A 336 -6.64 25.01 3.95
N ARG A 337 -6.36 25.87 4.94
CA ARG A 337 -6.56 27.33 4.81
C ARG A 337 -5.67 28.01 3.79
N ASP A 338 -4.51 27.42 3.52
CA ASP A 338 -3.50 27.95 2.59
C ASP A 338 -3.58 27.34 1.19
N THR A 339 -4.70 26.68 0.84
CA THR A 339 -4.98 26.30 -0.55
C THR A 339 -5.01 27.54 -1.46
N LEU A 340 -4.54 27.36 -2.69
CA LEU A 340 -4.61 28.39 -3.74
C LEU A 340 -5.99 28.45 -4.40
N SER A 341 -6.86 27.47 -4.13
CA SER A 341 -8.22 27.42 -4.67
C SER A 341 -9.07 28.56 -4.09
N ARG A 342 -9.36 29.57 -4.92
CA ARG A 342 -10.18 30.72 -4.52
C ARG A 342 -11.64 30.38 -4.21
N ARG A 343 -12.11 29.21 -4.64
CA ARG A 343 -13.47 28.72 -4.43
C ARG A 343 -13.51 27.54 -3.45
N ALA A 344 -12.47 27.34 -2.65
CA ALA A 344 -12.42 26.23 -1.70
C ALA A 344 -13.65 26.22 -0.78
N SER A 345 -14.11 25.03 -0.38
CA SER A 345 -15.13 24.91 0.66
C SER A 345 -14.66 25.54 1.98
N ARG A 346 -15.61 25.79 2.88
CA ARG A 346 -15.28 26.27 4.23
C ARG A 346 -14.35 25.28 4.93
N SER A 347 -13.21 25.78 5.38
CA SER A 347 -12.25 25.02 6.19
C SER A 347 -12.85 24.68 7.56
N LEU A 348 -12.83 23.39 7.92
CA LEU A 348 -13.32 22.87 9.19
C LEU A 348 -12.20 22.12 9.93
N PRO A 349 -12.15 22.20 11.26
CA PRO A 349 -11.16 21.47 12.05
C PRO A 349 -11.55 20.01 12.22
N TYR A 350 -10.55 19.13 12.16
CA TYR A 350 -10.68 17.71 12.48
C TYR A 350 -9.57 17.28 13.43
N ASP A 351 -9.94 16.52 14.45
CA ASP A 351 -9.01 16.03 15.48
C ASP A 351 -8.74 14.53 15.27
N LEU A 352 -7.49 14.12 15.45
CA LEU A 352 -7.07 12.73 15.37
C LEU A 352 -7.65 11.95 16.56
N ALA A 353 -8.64 11.12 16.28
CA ALA A 353 -9.40 10.41 17.30
C ALA A 353 -8.75 9.06 17.66
N ALA A 354 -8.24 8.32 16.66
CA ALA A 354 -7.57 7.04 16.90
C ALA A 354 -6.55 6.72 15.81
N THR A 355 -5.61 5.83 16.15
CA THR A 355 -4.61 5.28 15.22
C THR A 355 -4.33 3.82 15.56
N PHE A 356 -4.11 3.00 14.55
CA PHE A 356 -3.54 1.67 14.74
C PHE A 356 -2.36 1.43 13.78
N PRO A 357 -1.18 1.06 14.31
CA PRO A 357 -0.84 0.93 15.73
C PRO A 357 -0.91 2.28 16.46
N ASP A 358 -1.05 2.25 17.79
CA ASP A 358 -0.98 3.47 18.59
C ASP A 358 0.39 4.16 18.42
N ARG A 359 0.43 5.48 18.68
CA ARG A 359 1.64 6.28 18.45
C ARG A 359 2.87 5.78 19.22
N ALA A 360 2.69 5.29 20.44
CA ALA A 360 3.80 4.81 21.26
C ALA A 360 4.41 3.53 20.66
N ARG A 361 3.56 2.59 20.27
CA ARG A 361 3.96 1.36 19.59
C ARG A 361 4.57 1.63 18.22
N SER A 362 3.99 2.55 17.45
CA SER A 362 4.54 2.99 16.17
C SER A 362 5.96 3.55 16.32
N ARG A 363 6.21 4.38 17.34
CA ARG A 363 7.56 4.90 17.63
C ARG A 363 8.53 3.78 18.03
N ARG A 364 8.08 2.80 18.80
CA ARG A 364 8.90 1.63 19.17
C ARG A 364 9.29 0.80 17.95
N TYR A 365 8.39 0.64 16.98
CA TYR A 365 8.72 -0.05 15.73
C TYR A 365 9.87 0.61 14.97
N GLY A 366 10.05 1.94 15.05
CA GLY A 366 11.18 2.61 14.44
C GLY A 366 12.53 1.99 14.79
N TRP A 367 12.73 1.59 16.06
CA TRP A 367 13.98 0.99 16.54
C TRP A 367 14.30 -0.38 15.95
N GLY A 368 13.31 -1.05 15.34
CA GLY A 368 13.51 -2.31 14.64
C GLY A 368 14.46 -2.20 13.43
N VAL A 369 14.73 -0.98 12.95
CA VAL A 369 15.57 -0.73 11.76
C VAL A 369 16.97 -1.32 11.87
N PHE A 370 17.63 -1.24 13.02
CA PHE A 370 18.97 -1.81 13.22
C PHE A 370 18.98 -3.32 12.96
N ALA A 371 17.95 -4.02 13.43
CA ALA A 371 17.83 -5.45 13.22
C ALA A 371 17.30 -5.82 11.83
N ARG A 372 16.35 -5.05 11.28
CA ARG A 372 15.60 -5.45 10.08
C ARG A 372 16.23 -4.96 8.78
N LEU A 373 16.81 -3.76 8.76
CA LEU A 373 17.42 -3.18 7.56
C LEU A 373 18.50 -4.11 6.95
N PRO A 374 19.54 -4.54 7.68
CA PRO A 374 20.58 -5.41 7.11
C PRO A 374 20.06 -6.80 6.74
N ARG A 375 19.08 -7.33 7.48
CA ARG A 375 18.51 -8.68 7.22
C ARG A 375 17.59 -8.71 6.01
N ARG A 376 16.74 -7.70 5.84
CA ARG A 376 15.77 -7.63 4.74
C ARG A 376 16.37 -7.11 3.44
N ASN A 377 17.41 -6.29 3.53
CA ASN A 377 18.04 -5.65 2.37
C ASN A 377 19.54 -6.01 2.28
N PRO A 378 19.92 -7.30 2.18
CA PRO A 378 21.32 -7.69 2.14
C PRO A 378 22.06 -7.05 0.96
N GLY A 379 21.39 -6.86 -0.19
CA GLY A 379 21.96 -6.16 -1.33
C GLY A 379 22.30 -4.69 -1.05
N PHE A 380 21.59 -4.02 -0.15
CA PHE A 380 21.91 -2.67 0.30
C PHE A 380 23.20 -2.66 1.12
N GLY A 381 23.35 -3.63 2.05
CA GLY A 381 24.60 -3.80 2.80
C GLY A 381 25.79 -4.14 1.92
N THR A 382 25.61 -5.00 0.90
CA THR A 382 26.66 -5.31 -0.09
C THR A 382 27.06 -4.09 -0.91
N LEU A 383 26.09 -3.26 -1.33
CA LEU A 383 26.36 -2.01 -2.04
C LEU A 383 27.21 -1.07 -1.17
N LEU A 384 26.79 -0.83 0.08
CA LEU A 384 27.53 0.03 0.99
C LEU A 384 28.92 -0.53 1.29
N GLY A 385 29.04 -1.84 1.52
CA GLY A 385 30.32 -2.52 1.70
C GLY A 385 31.26 -2.33 0.51
N THR A 386 30.73 -2.43 -0.72
CA THR A 386 31.49 -2.17 -1.95
C THR A 386 31.97 -0.73 -2.03
N VAL A 387 31.07 0.24 -1.84
CA VAL A 387 31.41 1.67 -1.86
C VAL A 387 32.46 2.01 -0.82
N HIS A 388 32.30 1.52 0.41
CA HIS A 388 33.26 1.73 1.50
C HIS A 388 34.60 1.03 1.28
N THR A 389 34.60 -0.14 0.65
CA THR A 389 35.85 -0.84 0.29
C THR A 389 36.62 -0.08 -0.78
N LEU A 390 35.94 0.40 -1.83
CA LEU A 390 36.57 1.22 -2.87
C LEU A 390 37.08 2.54 -2.32
N LEU A 391 36.30 3.21 -1.47
CA LEU A 391 36.73 4.44 -0.80
C LEU A 391 37.93 4.20 0.12
N MET A 392 37.93 3.11 0.88
CA MET A 392 39.07 2.70 1.70
C MET A 392 40.33 2.45 0.86
N LEU A 393 40.23 1.70 -0.24
CA LEU A 393 41.38 1.43 -1.12
C LEU A 393 41.95 2.73 -1.70
N ALA A 394 41.09 3.68 -2.08
CA ALA A 394 41.51 5.00 -2.56
C ALA A 394 42.20 5.82 -1.45
N MET A 395 41.65 5.84 -0.22
CA MET A 395 42.26 6.52 0.92
C MET A 395 43.60 5.89 1.32
N ALA A 396 43.66 4.56 1.40
CA ALA A 396 44.87 3.80 1.75
C ALA A 396 45.97 4.01 0.70
N GLY A 397 45.63 4.02 -0.59
CA GLY A 397 46.58 4.29 -1.67
C GLY A 397 47.22 5.68 -1.56
N VAL A 398 46.43 6.70 -1.22
CA VAL A 398 46.96 8.06 -0.97
C VAL A 398 47.77 8.13 0.32
N ALA A 399 47.30 7.50 1.40
CA ALA A 399 47.94 7.56 2.72
C ALA A 399 49.27 6.78 2.80
N ALA A 400 49.37 5.64 2.11
CA ALA A 400 50.58 4.81 2.07
C ALA A 400 51.66 5.34 1.09
N GLY A 401 51.49 6.55 0.56
CA GLY A 401 52.22 7.12 -0.57
C GLY A 401 53.71 6.78 -0.65
N ARG A 402 54.04 5.82 -1.52
CA ARG A 402 55.31 5.77 -2.26
C ARG A 402 55.04 6.30 -3.67
N ALA A 403 55.21 7.61 -3.93
CA ALA A 403 55.63 8.19 -5.24
C ALA A 403 55.26 9.67 -5.44
N GLY A 404 55.99 10.31 -6.36
CA GLY A 404 55.86 11.72 -6.78
C GLY A 404 54.67 12.04 -7.72
N GLY A 405 54.69 13.26 -8.28
CA GLY A 405 53.49 14.01 -8.69
C GLY A 405 52.48 13.36 -9.66
N THR A 406 52.89 12.54 -10.63
CA THR A 406 51.94 11.89 -11.56
C THR A 406 51.19 10.73 -10.91
N GLU A 407 51.85 9.95 -10.05
CA GLU A 407 51.26 8.84 -9.31
C GLU A 407 50.32 9.35 -8.20
N GLN A 408 50.65 10.49 -7.59
CA GLN A 408 49.77 11.16 -6.63
C GLN A 408 48.43 11.59 -7.27
N ARG A 409 48.44 12.07 -8.52
CA ARG A 409 47.20 12.42 -9.25
C ARG A 409 46.36 11.20 -9.62
N LEU A 410 47.00 10.09 -9.99
CA LEU A 410 46.33 8.83 -10.31
C LEU A 410 45.61 8.22 -9.09
N LEU A 411 46.11 8.47 -7.87
CA LEU A 411 45.50 8.00 -6.63
C LEU A 411 44.49 9.00 -6.03
N SER A 412 44.69 10.31 -6.21
CA SER A 412 43.79 11.35 -5.68
C SER A 412 42.48 11.48 -6.45
N VAL A 413 42.46 11.23 -7.77
CA VAL A 413 41.23 11.36 -8.58
C VAL A 413 40.17 10.33 -8.18
N PRO A 414 40.48 9.02 -8.06
CA PRO A 414 39.54 8.03 -7.53
C PRO A 414 39.05 8.38 -6.12
N LEU A 415 39.92 8.89 -5.24
CA LEU A 415 39.54 9.31 -3.90
C LEU A 415 38.50 10.44 -3.93
N VAL A 416 38.78 11.52 -4.67
CA VAL A 416 37.83 12.64 -4.81
C VAL A 416 36.51 12.16 -5.42
N ALA A 417 36.56 11.31 -6.45
CA ALA A 417 35.37 10.73 -7.06
C ALA A 417 34.55 9.92 -6.04
N MET A 418 35.17 9.06 -5.24
CA MET A 418 34.48 8.24 -4.24
C MET A 418 33.91 9.08 -3.08
N LEU A 419 34.61 10.14 -2.66
CA LEU A 419 34.10 11.11 -1.69
C LEU A 419 32.85 11.82 -2.24
N LEU A 420 32.89 12.27 -3.50
CA LEU A 420 31.75 12.88 -4.16
C LEU A 420 30.59 11.90 -4.29
N VAL A 421 30.82 10.67 -4.75
CA VAL A 421 29.79 9.63 -4.84
C VAL A 421 29.14 9.37 -3.48
N THR A 422 29.93 9.29 -2.41
CA THR A 422 29.42 9.08 -1.05
C THR A 422 28.58 10.26 -0.56
N MET A 423 29.08 11.49 -0.73
CA MET A 423 28.37 12.71 -0.31
C MET A 423 27.09 12.94 -1.12
N ILE A 424 27.18 12.84 -2.44
CA ILE A 424 26.06 12.98 -3.36
C ILE A 424 25.02 11.90 -3.05
N GLY A 425 25.45 10.63 -2.91
CA GLY A 425 24.57 9.53 -2.56
C GLY A 425 23.81 9.77 -1.25
N ALA A 426 24.50 10.20 -0.20
CA ALA A 426 23.87 10.53 1.09
C ALA A 426 22.88 11.70 1.00
N VAL A 427 23.22 12.76 0.26
CA VAL A 427 22.35 13.92 0.06
C VAL A 427 21.11 13.56 -0.77
N PHE A 428 21.27 12.81 -1.86
CA PHE A 428 20.14 12.38 -2.68
C PHE A 428 19.24 11.39 -1.94
N PHE A 429 19.81 10.53 -1.09
CA PHE A 429 19.03 9.65 -0.21
C PHE A 429 18.21 10.47 0.82
N ALA A 430 18.80 11.52 1.37
CA ALA A 430 18.12 12.43 2.29
C ALA A 430 17.08 13.33 1.62
N LYS A 431 17.29 13.68 0.35
CA LYS A 431 16.44 14.59 -0.43
C LYS A 431 16.13 13.97 -1.80
N PRO A 432 15.22 12.98 -1.87
CA PRO A 432 14.75 12.49 -3.15
C PRO A 432 14.11 13.63 -3.97
N PRO A 433 14.09 13.56 -5.32
CA PRO A 433 13.50 14.62 -6.16
C PRO A 433 12.04 14.95 -5.84
N SER A 434 11.31 14.01 -5.23
CA SER A 434 9.93 14.16 -4.76
C SER A 434 9.78 14.89 -3.42
N ALA A 435 10.87 15.17 -2.68
CA ALA A 435 10.85 15.91 -1.42
C ALA A 435 10.61 17.41 -1.64
N GLY A 436 9.37 17.75 -2.03
CA GLY A 436 8.78 19.08 -2.10
C GLY A 436 8.47 19.69 -0.72
N GLY A 437 8.22 21.00 -0.63
CA GLY A 437 7.54 21.63 0.50
C GLY A 437 8.37 22.53 1.44
N LYS A 438 7.71 23.13 2.45
CA LYS A 438 8.24 24.25 3.25
C LYS A 438 9.51 23.94 4.09
N ARG A 439 9.96 22.68 4.16
CA ARG A 439 11.02 22.19 5.08
C ARG A 439 12.30 21.68 4.39
N HIS A 440 12.63 22.20 3.21
CA HIS A 440 13.76 21.74 2.39
C HIS A 440 15.15 21.82 3.06
N VAL A 441 15.38 22.79 3.96
CA VAL A 441 16.70 22.99 4.59
C VAL A 441 17.10 21.80 5.47
N ARG A 442 16.15 21.17 6.17
CA ARG A 442 16.42 20.02 7.05
C ARG A 442 16.96 18.82 6.28
N HIS A 443 16.43 18.58 5.08
CA HIS A 443 16.87 17.49 4.21
C HIS A 443 18.35 17.64 3.82
N TRP A 444 18.78 18.87 3.52
CA TRP A 444 20.20 19.16 3.22
C TRP A 444 21.10 18.97 4.43
N ILE A 445 20.73 19.51 5.60
CA ILE A 445 21.53 19.38 6.83
C ILE A 445 21.71 17.90 7.18
N LEU A 446 20.62 17.13 7.17
CA LEU A 446 20.63 15.71 7.47
C LEU A 446 21.43 14.91 6.43
N GLY A 447 21.26 15.19 5.14
CA GLY A 447 22.01 14.52 4.07
C GLY A 447 23.52 14.79 4.11
N VAL A 448 23.92 16.05 4.32
CA VAL A 448 25.33 16.41 4.45
C VAL A 448 25.93 15.79 5.71
N THR A 449 25.23 15.84 6.84
CA THR A 449 25.69 15.23 8.10
C THR A 449 25.83 13.72 7.95
N HIS A 450 24.88 13.06 7.27
CA HIS A 450 24.95 11.64 6.97
C HIS A 450 26.15 11.30 6.09
N GLY A 451 26.37 12.07 5.01
CA GLY A 451 27.52 11.88 4.12
C GLY A 451 28.85 12.05 4.86
N LEU A 452 28.97 13.08 5.70
CA LEU A 452 30.17 13.29 6.53
C LEU A 452 30.38 12.13 7.52
N ALA A 453 29.31 11.60 8.12
CA ALA A 453 29.41 10.44 8.99
C ALA A 453 29.87 9.18 8.23
N GLN A 454 29.40 8.99 6.99
CA GLN A 454 29.86 7.89 6.13
C GLN A 454 31.34 8.04 5.75
N VAL A 455 31.79 9.25 5.41
CA VAL A 455 33.20 9.54 5.13
C VAL A 455 34.06 9.32 6.38
N ALA A 456 33.59 9.74 7.55
CA ALA A 456 34.28 9.50 8.82
C ALA A 456 34.39 7.99 9.13
N LEU A 457 33.32 7.22 8.90
CA LEU A 457 33.35 5.76 9.02
C LEU A 457 34.36 5.13 8.04
N ALA A 458 34.41 5.60 6.79
CA ALA A 458 35.37 5.13 5.81
C ALA A 458 36.83 5.47 6.20
N ALA A 459 37.07 6.65 6.76
CA ALA A 459 38.38 7.04 7.27
C ALA A 459 38.82 6.18 8.47
N ALA A 460 37.90 5.92 9.41
CA ALA A 460 38.15 5.01 10.53
C ALA A 460 38.40 3.56 10.06
N GLY A 461 37.63 3.09 9.08
CA GLY A 461 37.83 1.78 8.45
C GLY A 461 39.18 1.69 7.72
N THR A 462 39.60 2.75 7.03
CA THR A 462 40.92 2.83 6.40
C THR A 462 42.04 2.78 7.43
N TRP A 463 41.92 3.53 8.51
CA TRP A 463 42.89 3.48 9.62
C TRP A 463 42.98 2.07 10.22
N ALA A 464 41.84 1.40 10.45
CA ALA A 464 41.82 0.03 10.96
C ALA A 464 42.45 -0.96 9.97
N TRP A 465 42.20 -0.81 8.66
CA TRP A 465 42.79 -1.62 7.60
C TRP A 465 44.32 -1.48 7.53
N LEU A 466 44.83 -0.25 7.63
CA LEU A 466 46.27 0.03 7.66
C LEU A 466 46.95 -0.39 8.98
N SER A 467 46.17 -0.63 10.04
CA SER A 467 46.68 -1.08 11.34
C SER A 467 46.86 -2.60 11.43
N VAL A 468 46.37 -3.36 10.43
CA VAL A 468 46.50 -4.82 10.37
C VAL A 468 47.39 -5.25 9.20
N PRO A 469 48.18 -6.33 9.31
CA PRO A 469 49.18 -6.71 8.29
C PRO A 469 48.57 -7.28 7.00
N LEU A 470 47.24 -7.26 6.84
CA LEU A 470 46.54 -7.78 5.67
C LEU A 470 46.89 -7.01 4.38
N HIS A 471 47.23 -5.73 4.52
CA HIS A 471 47.58 -4.87 3.38
C HIS A 471 48.99 -5.13 2.84
N ASP A 472 49.86 -5.76 3.63
CA ASP A 472 51.24 -6.13 3.25
C ASP A 472 51.34 -7.49 2.56
N TRP A 473 50.23 -8.23 2.43
CA TRP A 473 50.24 -9.55 1.82
C TRP A 473 50.60 -9.50 0.32
N PRO A 474 51.17 -10.58 -0.24
CA PRO A 474 51.43 -10.66 -1.67
C PRO A 474 50.16 -10.49 -2.50
N TRP A 475 50.26 -9.72 -3.58
CA TRP A 475 49.17 -9.60 -4.54
C TRP A 475 48.72 -10.98 -5.06
N PRO A 476 47.41 -11.28 -5.17
CA PRO A 476 46.24 -10.40 -4.96
C PRO A 476 45.59 -10.49 -3.57
N LEU A 477 46.27 -11.06 -2.57
CA LEU A 477 45.69 -11.38 -1.27
C LEU A 477 45.15 -10.17 -0.48
N PRO A 478 45.77 -8.96 -0.50
CA PRO A 478 45.18 -7.79 0.15
C PRO A 478 43.80 -7.42 -0.38
N VAL A 479 43.60 -7.50 -1.70
CA VAL A 479 42.30 -7.20 -2.32
C VAL A 479 41.28 -8.29 -2.02
N ALA A 480 41.71 -9.55 -2.02
CA ALA A 480 40.84 -10.66 -1.59
C ALA A 480 40.41 -10.50 -0.12
N ALA A 481 41.33 -10.14 0.77
CA ALA A 481 41.03 -9.86 2.17
C ALA A 481 40.13 -8.62 2.34
N ALA A 482 40.35 -7.57 1.54
CA ALA A 482 39.46 -6.40 1.53
C ALA A 482 38.04 -6.78 1.10
N ALA A 483 37.88 -7.63 0.10
CA ALA A 483 36.57 -8.06 -0.38
C ALA A 483 35.86 -9.05 0.57
N VAL A 484 36.59 -9.99 1.18
CA VAL A 484 36.00 -11.10 1.97
C VAL A 484 35.88 -10.77 3.46
N VAL A 485 36.78 -9.95 4.01
CA VAL A 485 36.81 -9.62 5.44
C VAL A 485 36.34 -8.18 5.67
N TYR A 486 37.02 -7.20 5.07
CA TYR A 486 36.70 -5.79 5.31
C TYR A 486 35.32 -5.41 4.77
N GLY A 487 35.00 -5.79 3.53
CA GLY A 487 33.77 -5.44 2.84
C GLY A 487 32.48 -5.81 3.58
N PRO A 488 32.30 -7.07 4.01
CA PRO A 488 31.12 -7.47 4.78
C PRO A 488 31.01 -6.76 6.14
N LEU A 489 32.13 -6.59 6.85
CA LEU A 489 32.15 -5.93 8.16
C LEU A 489 31.81 -4.44 8.04
N ILE A 490 32.49 -3.71 7.14
CA ILE A 490 32.22 -2.29 6.93
C ILE A 490 30.84 -2.06 6.31
N GLY A 491 30.37 -2.98 5.47
CA GLY A 491 29.02 -2.94 4.90
C GLY A 491 27.94 -3.04 5.97
N LEU A 492 28.12 -3.93 6.96
CA LEU A 492 27.23 -3.99 8.12
C LEU A 492 27.27 -2.69 8.92
N LEU A 493 28.46 -2.21 9.30
CA LEU A 493 28.61 -0.97 10.07
C LEU A 493 28.03 0.26 9.35
N ALA A 494 28.24 0.36 8.03
CA ALA A 494 27.68 1.42 7.20
C ALA A 494 26.14 1.33 7.12
N THR A 495 25.59 0.11 7.13
CA THR A 495 24.14 -0.11 7.18
C THR A 495 23.56 0.27 8.54
N GLU A 496 24.23 -0.07 9.65
CA GLU A 496 23.84 0.38 10.99
C GLU A 496 23.91 1.91 11.12
N LEU A 497 24.89 2.55 10.47
CA LEU A 497 24.97 4.01 10.40
C LEU A 497 23.78 4.62 9.62
N VAL A 498 23.35 3.98 8.52
CA VAL A 498 22.11 4.37 7.82
C VAL A 498 20.89 4.17 8.71
N ALA A 499 20.82 3.07 9.46
CA ALA A 499 19.72 2.80 10.40
C ALA A 499 19.62 3.88 11.49
N ALA A 500 20.75 4.28 12.08
CA ALA A 500 20.82 5.38 13.04
C ALA A 500 20.40 6.71 12.40
N TYR A 501 20.89 6.99 11.18
CA TYR A 501 20.50 8.16 10.41
C TYR A 501 18.98 8.21 10.19
N LEU A 502 18.36 7.12 9.74
CA LEU A 502 16.93 7.06 9.45
C LEU A 502 16.08 7.33 10.70
N LEU A 503 16.48 6.82 11.86
CA LEU A 503 15.82 7.13 13.14
C LEU A 503 15.88 8.61 13.49
N VAL A 504 17.06 9.23 13.34
CA VAL A 504 17.25 10.65 13.62
C VAL A 504 16.50 11.51 12.61
N ALA A 505 16.64 11.21 11.32
CA ALA A 505 15.97 11.91 10.24
C ALA A 505 14.44 11.87 10.38
N ALA A 506 13.89 10.69 10.71
CA ALA A 506 12.46 10.52 10.92
C ALA A 506 11.93 11.42 12.04
N ALA A 507 12.69 11.60 13.13
CA ALA A 507 12.31 12.53 14.21
C ALA A 507 12.12 13.99 13.75
N PHE A 508 12.74 14.38 12.62
CA PHE A 508 12.57 15.69 11.98
C PHE A 508 11.58 15.69 10.81
N GLY A 509 10.91 14.57 10.54
CA GLY A 509 9.99 14.38 9.42
C GLY A 509 10.68 14.12 8.08
N VAL A 510 11.94 13.68 8.10
CA VAL A 510 12.73 13.35 6.89
C VAL A 510 12.93 11.84 6.82
N ASN A 511 12.82 11.26 5.62
CA ASN A 511 12.97 9.82 5.38
C ASN A 511 12.12 8.90 6.28
N VAL A 512 10.94 9.38 6.70
CA VAL A 512 10.00 8.59 7.50
C VAL A 512 9.56 7.34 6.74
N ASN A 513 9.35 7.48 5.42
CA ASN A 513 9.03 6.38 4.53
C ASN A 513 10.15 5.35 4.47
N GLU A 514 11.39 5.77 4.20
CA GLU A 514 12.53 4.86 4.07
C GLU A 514 12.84 4.12 5.37
N LEU A 515 12.64 4.74 6.53
CA LEU A 515 12.77 4.08 7.84
C LEU A 515 11.85 2.86 7.97
N PHE A 516 10.61 2.95 7.49
CA PHE A 516 9.63 1.88 7.63
C PHE A 516 9.63 0.91 6.44
N ALA A 517 9.83 1.42 5.23
CA ALA A 517 10.02 0.61 4.02
C ALA A 517 11.25 -0.29 4.14
N GLY A 518 12.37 0.26 4.66
CA GLY A 518 13.58 -0.51 4.93
C GLY A 518 13.39 -1.62 5.96
N GLN A 519 12.41 -1.49 6.85
CA GLN A 519 12.07 -2.53 7.82
C GLN A 519 11.13 -3.60 7.27
N GLY A 520 10.26 -3.27 6.32
CA GLY A 520 9.28 -4.21 5.73
C GLY A 520 8.43 -4.88 6.82
N ILE A 521 7.73 -4.08 7.63
CA ILE A 521 6.91 -4.57 8.75
C ILE A 521 5.57 -5.10 8.23
N ASP A 522 5.47 -6.43 8.13
CA ASP A 522 4.26 -7.12 7.65
C ASP A 522 3.12 -7.19 8.69
N ASP A 523 3.41 -6.91 9.96
CA ASP A 523 2.42 -6.92 11.05
C ASP A 523 1.58 -5.64 11.10
N ALA A 524 0.68 -5.55 12.08
CA ALA A 524 -0.24 -4.41 12.29
C ALA A 524 -1.08 -4.09 11.05
N LYS A 525 -1.95 -5.05 10.69
CA LYS A 525 -2.86 -4.96 9.54
C LYS A 525 -4.26 -4.59 9.99
N ALA A 526 -5.04 -4.00 9.10
CA ALA A 526 -6.40 -3.59 9.40
C ALA A 526 -7.27 -3.46 8.14
N PHE A 527 -8.57 -3.63 8.33
CA PHE A 527 -9.61 -3.34 7.36
C PHE A 527 -10.84 -2.79 8.09
N LEU A 528 -11.79 -2.21 7.36
CA LEU A 528 -13.04 -1.74 7.93
C LEU A 528 -14.14 -2.72 7.56
N ARG A 529 -14.93 -3.15 8.53
CA ARG A 529 -16.21 -3.82 8.29
C ARG A 529 -17.32 -2.89 8.70
N MET A 530 -18.24 -2.60 7.80
CA MET A 530 -19.29 -1.61 7.97
C MET A 530 -20.65 -2.25 7.87
N ARG A 531 -21.60 -1.76 8.65
CA ARG A 531 -23.00 -2.14 8.61
C ARG A 531 -23.85 -0.90 8.37
N ILE A 532 -24.61 -0.90 7.28
CA ILE A 532 -25.72 0.03 7.05
C ILE A 532 -26.99 -0.70 7.46
N ASP A 533 -27.65 -0.22 8.50
CA ASP A 533 -28.93 -0.75 8.94
C ASP A 533 -30.10 -0.18 8.11
N PRO A 534 -31.26 -0.84 8.08
CA PRO A 534 -32.43 -0.38 7.31
C PRO A 534 -32.94 1.02 7.72
N ASP A 535 -32.64 1.47 8.93
CA ASP A 535 -32.94 2.83 9.42
C ASP A 535 -31.95 3.89 8.89
N GLY A 536 -30.88 3.44 8.23
CA GLY A 536 -29.81 4.27 7.69
C GLY A 536 -28.69 4.60 8.67
N THR A 537 -28.65 3.99 9.84
CA THR A 537 -27.50 4.05 10.73
C THR A 537 -26.32 3.31 10.09
N LEU A 538 -25.17 3.98 9.99
CA LEU A 538 -23.92 3.36 9.54
C LEU A 538 -23.01 3.10 10.74
N THR A 539 -22.72 1.84 11.03
CA THR A 539 -21.75 1.43 12.04
C THR A 539 -20.47 0.93 11.37
N VAL A 540 -19.32 1.53 11.68
CA VAL A 540 -18.01 1.12 11.18
C VAL A 540 -17.25 0.40 12.29
N TYR A 541 -16.82 -0.83 12.02
CA TYR A 541 -15.97 -1.67 12.87
C TYR A 541 -14.55 -1.71 12.28
N PRO A 542 -13.58 -0.97 12.84
CA PRO A 542 -12.20 -1.01 12.40
C PRO A 542 -11.53 -2.29 12.93
N VAL A 543 -11.40 -3.31 12.09
CA VAL A 543 -10.85 -4.62 12.50
C VAL A 543 -9.34 -4.62 12.29
N ALA A 544 -8.59 -4.74 13.39
CA ALA A 544 -7.15 -4.76 13.44
C ALA A 544 -6.60 -6.15 13.76
N VAL A 545 -5.42 -6.44 13.21
CA VAL A 545 -4.67 -7.69 13.38
C VAL A 545 -3.24 -7.33 13.75
N ASP A 546 -2.86 -7.65 14.98
CA ASP A 546 -1.54 -7.30 15.50
C ASP A 546 -0.41 -8.08 14.84
N ARG A 547 -0.64 -9.36 14.52
CA ARG A 547 0.33 -10.25 13.87
C ARG A 547 -0.33 -11.00 12.72
N VAL A 548 0.30 -10.96 11.57
CA VAL A 548 -0.14 -11.74 10.39
C VAL A 548 0.32 -13.19 10.50
N ALA A 549 -0.41 -14.09 9.88
CA ALA A 549 -0.03 -15.50 9.79
C ALA A 549 1.11 -15.66 8.77
N ARG A 550 2.08 -16.49 9.12
CA ARG A 550 3.29 -16.78 8.32
C ARG A 550 3.47 -18.27 8.03
N ASP A 551 2.62 -19.10 8.62
CA ASP A 551 2.64 -20.53 8.45
C ASP A 551 1.23 -21.01 8.11
N TRP A 552 1.11 -21.54 6.89
CA TRP A 552 -0.15 -21.83 6.23
C TRP A 552 -0.26 -23.33 5.98
N ARG A 553 -1.43 -23.89 6.30
CA ARG A 553 -1.75 -25.30 6.05
C ARG A 553 -2.79 -25.41 4.93
N PRO A 554 -2.51 -26.21 3.88
CA PRO A 554 -3.51 -26.55 2.87
C PRO A 554 -4.77 -27.18 3.49
N ASN A 555 -5.91 -26.89 2.88
CA ASN A 555 -7.23 -27.35 3.30
C ASN A 555 -7.93 -28.10 2.15
N PRO A 556 -7.42 -29.29 1.75
CA PRO A 556 -7.91 -30.03 0.59
C PRO A 556 -9.32 -30.58 0.78
N ASP A 557 -9.75 -30.80 2.03
CA ASP A 557 -11.04 -31.39 2.38
C ASP A 557 -12.10 -30.35 2.78
N GLY A 558 -11.79 -29.06 2.65
CA GLY A 558 -12.72 -27.96 2.92
C GLY A 558 -13.88 -27.90 1.91
N SER A 559 -14.99 -27.25 2.32
CA SER A 559 -16.09 -26.96 1.41
C SER A 559 -15.62 -26.12 0.20
N PRO A 560 -16.34 -26.10 -0.93
CA PRO A 560 -15.93 -25.33 -2.11
C PRO A 560 -15.64 -23.85 -1.82
N THR A 561 -16.41 -23.24 -0.93
CA THR A 561 -16.28 -21.83 -0.53
C THR A 561 -15.25 -21.61 0.60
N ALA A 562 -14.75 -22.67 1.24
CA ALA A 562 -13.73 -22.54 2.28
C ALA A 562 -12.37 -22.18 1.67
N SER A 563 -11.61 -21.32 2.36
CA SER A 563 -10.25 -20.94 1.99
C SER A 563 -9.36 -22.16 1.75
N TRP A 564 -8.53 -22.10 0.70
CA TRP A 564 -7.58 -23.15 0.35
C TRP A 564 -6.49 -23.33 1.39
N LEU A 565 -6.10 -22.25 2.06
CA LEU A 565 -5.08 -22.27 3.10
C LEU A 565 -5.67 -21.75 4.40
N THR A 566 -5.31 -22.39 5.50
CA THR A 566 -5.72 -22.02 6.85
C THR A 566 -4.47 -21.70 7.66
N PRO A 567 -4.50 -20.67 8.52
CA PRO A 567 -3.33 -20.35 9.32
C PRO A 567 -3.15 -21.46 10.38
N LYS A 568 -1.91 -21.91 10.62
CA LYS A 568 -1.66 -22.93 11.66
C LYS A 568 -1.96 -22.39 13.06
N GLU A 569 -1.63 -21.13 13.29
CA GLU A 569 -2.03 -20.38 14.48
C GLU A 569 -3.20 -19.47 14.10
N PRO A 570 -4.36 -19.55 14.79
CA PRO A 570 -5.49 -18.69 14.48
C PRO A 570 -5.14 -17.20 14.53
N LEU A 571 -5.58 -16.45 13.52
CA LEU A 571 -5.51 -14.99 13.54
C LEU A 571 -6.42 -14.46 14.66
N THR A 572 -5.96 -13.44 15.36
CA THR A 572 -6.66 -12.83 16.51
C THR A 572 -7.06 -11.39 16.17
N PRO A 573 -8.16 -11.19 15.42
CA PRO A 573 -8.67 -9.87 15.13
C PRO A 573 -9.25 -9.22 16.39
N ARG A 574 -9.06 -7.91 16.52
CA ARG A 574 -9.67 -7.05 17.55
C ARG A 574 -10.08 -5.73 16.94
N LEU A 575 -10.83 -4.90 17.65
CA LEU A 575 -11.12 -3.56 17.19
C LEU A 575 -9.88 -2.65 17.39
N ALA A 576 -9.61 -1.80 16.40
CA ALA A 576 -8.58 -0.75 16.50
C ALA A 576 -9.02 0.37 17.44
N GLU A 577 -10.33 0.64 17.47
CA GLU A 577 -11.05 1.56 18.34
C GLU A 577 -12.52 1.10 18.46
N PRO A 578 -13.31 1.61 19.43
CA PRO A 578 -14.73 1.27 19.52
C PRO A 578 -15.50 1.54 18.21
N PRO A 579 -16.62 0.83 17.95
CA PRO A 579 -17.40 1.03 16.74
C PRO A 579 -17.83 2.48 16.56
N ILE A 580 -17.69 3.00 15.33
CA ILE A 580 -18.05 4.38 14.99
C ILE A 580 -19.47 4.37 14.44
N VAL A 581 -20.38 5.07 15.09
CA VAL A 581 -21.79 5.13 14.69
C VAL A 581 -22.08 6.48 14.03
N LEU A 582 -22.63 6.44 12.82
CA LEU A 582 -23.10 7.59 12.07
C LEU A 582 -24.61 7.48 11.90
N GLU A 583 -25.33 8.29 12.67
CA GLU A 583 -26.79 8.39 12.60
C GLU A 583 -27.25 9.02 11.27
N PRO A 584 -28.50 8.79 10.84
CA PRO A 584 -29.06 9.26 9.57
C PRO A 584 -28.88 10.74 9.17
#